data_AF-A0A2D4GJU1-F1
#
_entry.id   AF-A0A2D4GJU1-F1
#
_cell.length_a   1.000
_cell.length_b   1.000
_cell.length_c   1.000
_cell.angle_alpha   90.00
_cell.angle_beta   90.00
_cell.angle_gamma   90.00
#
_symmetry.space_group_name_H-M   'P 1'
#
loop_
_entity.id
_entity.type
_entity.pdbx_description
1 polymer ?
#
loop_
_entity_poly.entity_id
_entity_poly.type
_entity_poly.pdbx_seq_one_letter_code
_entity_poly.pdbx_strand_id
1 'polypeptide(L)'
;MVELLECVYLVSAMLLEIPYMAAHEFDARRRMISKQFHHQLRVGERQPLLGPPESMREHVVAASKAMKMGDWKTCHRFIVNEKMNGKVWDLFPEADKVRSMLVRKIQEESLRTYL
;
A
#
# COMPACT_ATOMS: atom_id res chain seq x y z
N MET A 1 4.86 9.93 16.36
CA MET A 1 4.40 8.58 16.74
C MET A 1 3.12 8.15 16.01
N VAL A 2 2.06 8.97 15.96
CA VAL A 2 0.78 8.60 15.29
C VAL A 2 0.95 8.32 13.79
N GLU A 3 1.74 9.14 13.10
CA GLU A 3 1.99 9.02 11.66
C GLU A 3 2.68 7.72 11.23
N LEU A 4 3.66 7.25 12.01
CA LEU A 4 4.34 5.97 11.83
C LEU A 4 3.34 4.80 11.91
N LEU A 5 2.53 4.79 12.98
CA LEU A 5 1.54 3.74 13.22
C LEU A 5 0.49 3.70 12.10
N GLU A 6 0.01 4.86 11.67
CA GLU A 6 -0.95 4.95 10.58
C GLU A 6 -0.36 4.44 9.26
N CYS A 7 0.88 4.79 8.94
CA CYS A 7 1.55 4.30 7.73
C CYS A 7 1.71 2.77 7.75
N VAL A 8 2.23 2.23 8.85
CA VAL A 8 2.39 0.77 9.02
C VAL A 8 1.05 0.06 8.92
N TYR A 9 -0.01 0.62 9.52
CA TYR A 9 -1.37 0.10 9.40
C TYR A 9 -1.85 0.08 7.96
N LEU A 10 -1.71 1.19 7.22
CA LEU A 10 -2.18 1.31 5.84
C LEU A 10 -1.39 0.39 4.88
N VAL A 11 -0.09 0.24 5.07
CA VAL A 11 0.73 -0.70 4.28
C VAL A 11 0.33 -2.15 4.56
N SER A 12 0.08 -2.48 5.84
CA SER A 12 -0.40 -3.82 6.22
C SER A 12 -1.79 -4.11 5.63
N ALA A 13 -2.69 -3.12 5.71
CA ALA A 13 -4.02 -3.22 5.11
C ALA A 13 -3.94 -3.38 3.58
N MET A 14 -3.07 -2.64 2.91
CA MET A 14 -2.85 -2.76 1.45
C MET A 14 -2.42 -4.19 1.06
N LEU A 15 -1.43 -4.76 1.75
CA LEU A 15 -0.92 -6.10 1.47
C LEU A 15 -1.96 -7.21 1.66
N LEU A 16 -2.95 -7.01 2.54
CA LEU A 16 -4.01 -7.97 2.79
C LEU A 16 -5.22 -7.75 1.88
N GLU A 17 -5.63 -6.49 1.71
CA GLU A 17 -6.89 -6.14 1.07
C GLU A 17 -6.79 -6.19 -0.45
N ILE A 18 -5.69 -5.74 -1.06
CA ILE A 18 -5.58 -5.69 -2.52
C ILE A 18 -5.63 -7.10 -3.16
N PRO A 19 -4.85 -8.09 -2.70
CA PRO A 19 -4.95 -9.45 -3.23
C PRO A 19 -6.32 -10.08 -2.95
N TYR A 20 -6.87 -9.83 -1.77
CA TYR A 20 -8.20 -10.33 -1.41
C TYR A 20 -9.29 -9.76 -2.32
N MET A 21 -9.25 -8.46 -2.60
CA MET A 21 -10.19 -7.78 -3.50
C MET A 21 -10.09 -8.28 -4.93
N ALA A 22 -8.88 -8.57 -5.43
CA ALA A 22 -8.67 -9.12 -6.76
C ALA A 22 -9.22 -10.55 -6.87
N ALA A 23 -8.88 -11.42 -5.92
CA ALA A 23 -9.37 -12.81 -5.91
C ALA A 23 -10.89 -12.93 -5.76
N HIS A 24 -11.54 -11.94 -5.13
CA HIS A 24 -12.99 -11.92 -4.86
C HIS A 24 -13.70 -10.79 -5.60
N GLU A 25 -13.17 -10.32 -6.74
CA GLU A 25 -13.74 -9.16 -7.46
C GLU A 25 -15.20 -9.39 -7.86
N PHE A 26 -15.57 -10.65 -8.15
CA PHE A 26 -16.92 -11.06 -8.53
C PHE A 26 -17.80 -11.56 -7.36
N ASP A 27 -17.28 -11.60 -6.13
CA ASP A 27 -18.05 -12.05 -4.96
C ASP A 27 -18.89 -10.92 -4.36
N ALA A 28 -20.21 -11.01 -4.52
CA ALA A 28 -21.17 -10.07 -3.97
C ALA A 28 -21.19 -10.04 -2.42
N ARG A 29 -20.63 -11.06 -1.74
CA ARG A 29 -20.54 -11.15 -0.27
C ARG A 29 -19.17 -10.79 0.28
N ARG A 30 -18.28 -10.21 -0.54
CA ARG A 30 -16.91 -9.91 -0.10
C ARG A 30 -16.91 -9.08 1.18
N ARG A 31 -16.22 -9.60 2.20
CA ARG A 31 -16.00 -8.88 3.45
C ARG A 31 -14.89 -7.83 3.28
N MET A 32 -15.16 -6.62 3.74
CA MET A 32 -14.14 -5.57 3.87
C MET A 32 -13.24 -5.86 5.08
N ILE A 33 -11.92 -5.90 4.89
CA ILE A 33 -10.95 -6.14 5.98
C ILE A 33 -10.74 -4.85 6.77
N SER A 34 -10.44 -3.74 6.09
CA SER A 34 -10.24 -2.41 6.69
C SER A 34 -11.16 -1.35 6.08
N LYS A 35 -12.06 -0.81 6.91
CA LYS A 35 -12.90 0.35 6.57
C LYS A 35 -12.07 1.61 6.31
N GLN A 36 -11.04 1.84 7.12
CA GLN A 36 -10.20 3.04 7.01
C GLN A 36 -9.41 3.04 5.70
N PHE A 37 -8.81 1.90 5.33
CA PHE A 37 -8.08 1.78 4.07
C PHE A 37 -8.99 2.00 2.86
N HIS A 38 -10.18 1.40 2.85
CA HIS A 38 -11.17 1.62 1.80
C HIS A 38 -11.63 3.08 1.69
N HIS A 39 -11.76 3.77 2.81
CA HIS A 39 -12.05 5.20 2.80
C HIS A 39 -10.93 5.99 2.11
N GLN A 40 -9.65 5.70 2.43
CA GLN A 40 -8.50 6.35 1.80
C GLN A 40 -8.44 6.09 0.29
N LEU A 41 -8.71 4.85 -0.15
CA LEU A 41 -8.79 4.53 -1.59
C LEU A 41 -9.88 5.34 -2.29
N ARG A 42 -11.09 5.39 -1.72
CA ARG A 42 -12.22 6.16 -2.30
C ARG A 42 -11.93 7.65 -2.36
N VAL A 43 -11.28 8.21 -1.34
CA VAL A 43 -10.87 9.62 -1.34
C VAL A 43 -9.85 9.88 -2.46
N GLY A 44 -8.86 9.00 -2.62
CA GLY A 44 -7.84 9.12 -3.67
C GLY A 44 -8.31 8.76 -5.09
N GLU A 45 -9.46 8.12 -5.26
CA GLU A 45 -10.12 7.93 -6.56
C GLU A 45 -10.92 9.16 -6.99
N ARG A 46 -11.46 9.92 -6.03
CA ARG A 46 -12.27 11.12 -6.29
C ARG A 46 -11.45 12.36 -6.63
N GLN A 47 -10.13 12.32 -6.45
CA GLN A 47 -9.27 13.43 -6.83
C GLN A 47 -9.09 13.48 -8.36
N PRO A 48 -9.54 14.54 -9.04
CA PRO A 48 -9.54 14.62 -10.51
C PRO A 48 -8.15 14.86 -11.11
N LEU A 49 -7.20 15.36 -10.33
CA LEU A 49 -5.80 15.53 -10.70
C LEU A 49 -4.94 14.77 -9.69
N LEU A 50 -4.36 13.64 -10.12
CA LEU A 50 -3.32 12.96 -9.34
C LEU A 50 -1.96 13.59 -9.66
N GLY A 51 -1.50 14.47 -8.77
CA GLY A 51 -0.10 14.86 -8.72
C GLY A 51 0.80 13.74 -8.16
N PRO A 52 2.13 13.91 -8.16
CA PRO A 52 3.02 13.01 -7.45
C PRO A 52 2.65 13.02 -5.95
N PRO A 53 2.64 11.85 -5.28
CA PRO A 53 2.20 11.76 -3.90
C PRO A 53 3.09 12.60 -2.96
N GLU A 54 2.46 13.38 -2.08
CA GLU A 54 3.13 14.27 -1.14
C GLU A 54 3.01 13.76 0.31
N SER A 55 1.86 13.17 0.64
CA SER A 55 1.59 12.58 1.95
C SER A 55 1.85 11.06 1.98
N MET A 56 2.08 10.49 3.16
CA MET A 56 2.24 9.03 3.32
C MET A 56 1.00 8.26 2.86
N ARG A 57 -0.19 8.84 3.08
CA ARG A 57 -1.46 8.24 2.64
C ARG A 57 -1.55 8.17 1.12
N GLU A 58 -1.19 9.25 0.43
CA GLU A 58 -1.16 9.27 -1.04
C GLU A 58 -0.15 8.28 -1.61
N HIS A 59 1.01 8.13 -0.97
CA HIS A 59 1.99 7.12 -1.35
C HIS A 59 1.40 5.71 -1.27
N VAL A 60 0.71 5.38 -0.17
CA VAL A 60 0.07 4.07 -0.03
C VAL A 60 -1.07 3.89 -1.03
N VAL A 61 -1.88 4.92 -1.29
CA VAL A 61 -2.96 4.86 -2.29
C VAL A 61 -2.38 4.65 -3.71
N ALA A 62 -1.33 5.38 -4.08
CA ALA A 62 -0.64 5.21 -5.36
C ALA A 62 -0.01 3.81 -5.49
N ALA A 63 0.61 3.32 -4.42
CA ALA A 63 1.16 1.96 -4.35
C ALA A 63 0.06 0.89 -4.51
N SER A 64 -1.10 1.11 -3.89
CA SER A 64 -2.27 0.21 -3.98
C SER A 64 -2.80 0.11 -5.41
N LYS A 65 -2.87 1.25 -6.12
CA LYS A 65 -3.26 1.29 -7.54
C LYS A 65 -2.25 0.52 -8.41
N ALA A 66 -0.96 0.70 -8.18
CA ALA A 66 0.09 -0.05 -8.88
C ALA A 66 0.04 -1.56 -8.60
N MET A 67 -0.17 -1.96 -7.34
CA MET A 67 -0.31 -3.36 -6.92
C MET A 67 -1.52 -4.03 -7.56
N LYS A 68 -2.66 -3.31 -7.67
CA LYS A 68 -3.87 -3.82 -8.36
C LYS A 68 -3.61 -4.16 -9.83
N MET A 69 -2.66 -3.46 -10.48
CA MET A 69 -2.24 -3.75 -11.86
C MET A 69 -1.12 -4.81 -11.95
N GLY A 70 -0.66 -5.36 -10.83
CA GLY A 70 0.48 -6.29 -10.78
C GLY A 70 1.85 -5.62 -10.91
N ASP A 71 1.94 -4.28 -10.96
CA ASP A 71 3.22 -3.57 -11.06
C ASP A 71 3.88 -3.40 -9.69
N TRP A 72 4.57 -4.46 -9.26
CA TRP A 72 5.29 -4.47 -7.99
C TRP A 72 6.45 -3.47 -7.95
N LYS A 73 7.07 -3.13 -9.09
CA LYS A 73 8.21 -2.20 -9.15
C LYS A 73 7.77 -0.79 -8.82
N THR A 74 6.65 -0.37 -9.41
CA THR A 74 6.06 0.94 -9.13
C THR A 74 5.46 0.96 -7.72
N CYS A 75 4.82 -0.12 -7.26
CA CYS A 75 4.35 -0.24 -5.89
C CYS A 75 5.49 -0.05 -4.87
N HIS A 76 6.59 -0.79 -5.06
CA HIS A 76 7.79 -0.67 -4.24
C HIS A 76 8.34 0.76 -4.21
N ARG A 77 8.45 1.42 -5.37
CA ARG A 77 8.96 2.81 -5.46
C ARG A 77 8.09 3.82 -4.70
N PHE A 78 6.80 3.56 -4.55
CA PHE A 78 5.92 4.41 -3.73
C PHE A 78 6.03 4.14 -2.23
N ILE A 79 6.23 2.88 -1.82
CA ILE A 79 6.34 2.52 -0.40
C ILE A 79 7.74 2.78 0.16
N VAL A 80 8.78 2.50 -0.62
CA VAL A 80 10.19 2.63 -0.26
C VAL A 80 10.81 3.71 -1.15
N ASN A 81 10.79 4.93 -0.65
CA ASN A 81 11.47 6.08 -1.24
C ASN A 81 12.07 6.95 -0.15
N GLU A 82 12.87 7.95 -0.53
CA GLU A 82 13.57 8.83 0.42
C GLU A 82 12.61 9.51 1.42
N LYS A 83 11.44 9.98 0.96
CA LYS A 83 10.43 10.62 1.83
C LYS A 83 9.84 9.65 2.85
N MET A 84 9.46 8.45 2.42
CA MET A 84 8.89 7.40 3.28
C MET A 84 9.95 6.82 4.22
N ASN A 85 11.19 6.68 3.75
CA ASN A 85 12.33 6.23 4.54
C ASN A 85 12.55 7.16 5.73
N GLY A 86 12.75 8.46 5.48
CA GLY A 86 13.03 9.42 6.54
C GLY A 86 11.87 9.63 7.53
N LYS A 87 10.62 9.39 7.10
CA LYS A 87 9.42 9.57 7.95
C LYS A 87 8.99 8.31 8.70
N VAL A 88 9.27 7.13 8.17
CA VAL A 88 8.67 5.87 8.63
C VAL A 88 9.73 4.80 8.86
N TRP A 89 10.48 4.45 7.82
CA TRP A 89 11.31 3.25 7.86
C TRP A 89 12.61 3.44 8.66
N ASP A 90 13.18 4.65 8.65
CA ASP A 90 14.40 4.98 9.42
C ASP A 90 14.14 5.09 10.93
N LEU A 91 12.88 5.10 11.34
CA LEU A 91 12.50 5.06 12.75
C LEU A 91 12.60 3.65 13.35
N PHE A 92 12.76 2.62 12.52
CA PHE A 92 12.93 1.24 12.99
C PHE A 92 14.40 0.92 13.28
N PRO A 93 14.72 0.25 14.39
CA PRO A 93 16.08 -0.19 14.70
C PRO A 93 16.70 -1.09 13.61
N GLU A 94 15.87 -1.86 12.89
CA GLU A 94 16.30 -2.77 11.81
C GLU A 94 15.69 -2.38 10.46
N ALA A 95 15.82 -1.10 10.09
CA ALA A 95 15.21 -0.52 8.89
C ALA A 95 15.47 -1.35 7.61
N ASP A 96 16.70 -1.82 7.39
CA ASP A 96 17.06 -2.59 6.19
C ASP A 96 16.37 -3.95 6.12
N LYS A 97 16.19 -4.62 7.27
CA LYS A 97 15.44 -5.88 7.34
C LYS A 97 13.97 -5.66 7.03
N VAL A 98 13.38 -4.58 7.57
CA VAL A 98 11.99 -4.19 7.31
C VAL A 98 11.78 -3.88 5.83
N ARG A 99 12.66 -3.08 5.22
CA ARG A 99 12.61 -2.77 3.78
C ARG A 99 12.70 -4.02 2.92
N SER A 100 13.66 -4.90 3.21
CA SER A 100 13.83 -6.16 2.48
C SER A 100 12.60 -7.06 2.59
N MET A 101 12.02 -7.14 3.79
CA MET A 101 10.78 -7.89 4.04
C MET A 101 9.60 -7.29 3.28
N LEU A 102 9.44 -5.97 3.28
CA LEU A 102 8.38 -5.28 2.55
C LEU A 102 8.49 -5.49 1.04
N VAL A 103 9.69 -5.40 0.47
CA VAL A 103 9.93 -5.66 -0.96
C VAL A 103 9.48 -7.06 -1.33
N ARG A 104 9.91 -8.06 -0.55
CA ARG A 104 9.52 -9.46 -0.79
C ARG A 104 8.01 -9.64 -0.69
N LYS A 105 7.35 -9.05 0.31
CA LYS A 105 5.89 -9.14 0.47
C LYS A 105 5.15 -8.45 -0.67
N ILE A 106 5.60 -7.26 -1.09
CA ILE A 106 5.02 -6.56 -2.24
C ILE A 106 5.13 -7.40 -3.51
N GLN A 107 6.25 -8.08 -3.73
CA GLN A 107 6.41 -9.00 -4.88
C GLN A 107 5.45 -10.19 -4.81
N GLU A 108 5.39 -10.89 -3.66
CA GLU A 108 4.50 -12.03 -3.43
C GLU A 108 3.03 -11.64 -3.65
N GLU A 109 2.57 -10.55 -3.04
CA GLU A 109 1.18 -10.12 -3.09
C GLU A 109 0.79 -9.49 -4.44
N SER A 110 1.69 -8.75 -5.10
CA SER A 110 1.43 -8.22 -6.46
C SER A 110 1.31 -9.36 -7.47
N LEU A 111 2.11 -10.41 -7.34
CA LEU A 111 2.00 -11.61 -8.18
C LEU A 111 0.65 -12.32 -7.97
N ARG A 112 0.22 -12.50 -6.71
CA ARG A 112 -1.12 -13.06 -6.40
C ARG A 112 -2.27 -12.21 -6.89
N THR A 113 -2.07 -10.89 -6.97
CA THR A 113 -3.09 -9.95 -7.47
C THR A 113 -3.19 -10.01 -8.99
N TYR A 114 -2.08 -10.33 -9.68
CA TYR A 114 -2.01 -10.42 -11.13
C TYR A 114 -2.56 -11.75 -11.69
N LEU A 115 -2.44 -12.83 -10.92
CA LEU A 115 -2.91 -14.18 -11.26
C LEU A 115 -4.39 -14.37 -10.91
#